data_AF-A0A941DI00-F1
#
_entry.id   AF-A0A941DI00-F1
#
_cell.length_a   1.000
_cell.length_b   1.000
_cell.length_c   1.000
_cell.angle_alpha   90.00
_cell.angle_beta   90.00
_cell.angle_gamma   90.00
#
_symmetry.space_group_name_H-M   'P 1'
#
loop_
_entity.id
_entity.type
_entity.pdbx_description
1 polymer ?
#
loop_
_entity_poly.entity_id
_entity_poly.type
_entity_poly.pdbx_seq_one_letter_code
_entity_poly.pdbx_strand_id
1 'polypeptide(L)'
;MPMVYLIEGPVGAGKSRFSAQLANEKQAVHLALDQWFVALFSPDRPQTDVVNWYLARKERLLQTLWWHAQQILASGQDVILEMGLIQAEQRQAFCRQIIAAGFPLTMHVLEASQEVRWQRVQQRNREWGPTYAMQVTETVFEIASQMWQAPDEDECREFDIRFYFSEHERT
;
A
#
# COMPACT_ATOMS: atom_id res chain seq x y z
N MET A 1 5.92 21.40 -8.56
CA MET A 1 6.73 20.42 -7.80
C MET A 1 5.95 19.12 -7.83
N PRO A 2 6.55 18.01 -8.24
CA PRO A 2 5.82 16.75 -8.34
C PRO A 2 5.38 16.25 -6.96
N MET A 3 4.29 15.51 -6.96
CA MET A 3 3.55 15.12 -5.77
C MET A 3 3.72 13.63 -5.46
N VAL A 4 3.75 13.33 -4.16
CA VAL A 4 3.68 11.96 -3.64
C VAL A 4 2.26 11.67 -3.17
N TYR A 5 1.67 10.63 -3.74
CA TYR A 5 0.39 10.08 -3.31
C TYR A 5 0.64 8.75 -2.59
N LEU A 6 0.51 8.74 -1.26
CA LEU A 6 0.68 7.51 -0.46
C LEU A 6 -0.67 6.82 -0.31
N ILE A 7 -0.76 5.54 -0.67
CA ILE A 7 -2.02 4.78 -0.63
C ILE A 7 -1.93 3.73 0.47
N GLU A 8 -2.79 3.85 1.48
CA GLU A 8 -2.82 2.95 2.64
C GLU A 8 -4.25 2.47 2.94
N GLY A 9 -4.35 1.44 3.78
CA GLY A 9 -5.60 0.77 4.09
C GLY A 9 -5.42 -0.73 4.32
N PRO A 10 -6.36 -1.41 4.98
CA PRO A 10 -6.26 -2.84 5.27
C PRO A 10 -6.31 -3.70 3.99
N VAL A 11 -5.90 -4.97 4.12
CA VAL A 11 -6.01 -5.94 3.02
C VAL A 11 -7.47 -6.08 2.58
N GLY A 12 -7.70 -6.05 1.26
CA GLY A 12 -9.04 -6.10 0.67
C GLY A 12 -9.77 -4.75 0.57
N ALA A 13 -9.16 -3.64 1.03
CA ALA A 13 -9.80 -2.32 1.00
C ALA A 13 -9.95 -1.69 -0.41
N GLY A 14 -9.34 -2.26 -1.44
CA GLY A 14 -9.42 -1.75 -2.82
C GLY A 14 -8.27 -0.84 -3.26
N LYS A 15 -7.20 -0.73 -2.46
CA LYS A 15 -6.01 0.10 -2.72
C LYS A 15 -5.50 -0.01 -4.16
N SER A 16 -5.18 -1.22 -4.61
CA SER A 16 -4.54 -1.39 -5.93
C SER A 16 -5.41 -0.99 -7.12
N ARG A 17 -6.74 -1.07 -6.99
CA ARG A 17 -7.65 -0.53 -8.00
C ARG A 17 -7.66 1.00 -7.97
N PHE A 18 -7.73 1.58 -6.78
CA PHE A 18 -7.68 3.03 -6.60
C PHE A 18 -6.36 3.63 -7.09
N SER A 19 -5.22 3.03 -6.74
CA SER A 19 -3.91 3.47 -7.22
C SER A 19 -3.80 3.43 -8.73
N ALA A 20 -4.30 2.37 -9.38
CA ALA A 20 -4.29 2.28 -10.85
C ALA A 20 -5.16 3.37 -11.49
N GLN A 21 -6.33 3.65 -10.92
CA GLN A 21 -7.19 4.74 -11.39
C GLN A 21 -6.51 6.10 -11.19
N LEU A 22 -6.00 6.37 -9.99
CA LEU A 22 -5.31 7.61 -9.67
C LEU A 22 -4.06 7.81 -10.54
N ALA A 23 -3.33 6.74 -10.87
CA ALA A 23 -2.17 6.78 -11.75
C ALA A 23 -2.54 7.28 -13.13
N ASN A 24 -3.65 6.81 -13.68
CA ASN A 24 -4.16 7.28 -14.96
C ASN A 24 -4.63 8.74 -14.86
N GLU A 25 -5.41 9.09 -13.83
CA GLU A 25 -5.93 10.45 -13.65
C GLU A 25 -4.84 11.50 -13.46
N LYS A 26 -3.77 11.16 -12.71
CA LYS A 26 -2.64 12.04 -12.42
C LYS A 26 -1.49 11.91 -13.42
N GLN A 27 -1.59 10.97 -14.36
CA GLN A 27 -0.48 10.55 -15.20
C GLN A 27 0.78 10.21 -14.37
N ALA A 28 0.58 9.65 -13.17
CA ALA A 28 1.64 9.40 -12.18
C ALA A 28 2.22 7.99 -12.29
N VAL A 29 3.47 7.80 -11.87
CA VAL A 29 4.10 6.47 -11.83
C VAL A 29 3.67 5.73 -10.58
N HIS A 30 3.07 4.56 -10.76
CA HIS A 30 2.64 3.70 -9.66
C HIS A 30 3.73 2.70 -9.25
N LEU A 31 4.15 2.76 -7.98
CA LEU A 31 5.08 1.85 -7.36
C LEU A 31 4.39 1.07 -6.23
N ALA A 32 4.16 -0.23 -6.45
CA ALA A 32 3.52 -1.12 -5.49
C ALA A 32 4.51 -2.15 -4.93
N LEU A 33 4.70 -2.14 -3.60
CA LEU A 33 5.62 -3.03 -2.91
C LEU A 33 5.27 -4.50 -3.13
N ASP A 34 3.99 -4.86 -3.04
CA ASP A 34 3.56 -6.25 -3.19
C ASP A 34 3.87 -6.81 -4.59
N GLN A 35 3.80 -5.99 -5.64
CA GLN A 35 4.16 -6.42 -7.01
C GLN A 35 5.65 -6.77 -7.10
N TRP A 36 6.51 -5.91 -6.55
CA TRP A 36 7.95 -6.14 -6.53
C TRP A 36 8.32 -7.31 -5.63
N PHE A 37 7.67 -7.43 -4.47
CA PHE A 37 7.91 -8.52 -3.54
C PHE A 37 7.59 -9.87 -4.17
N VAL A 38 6.43 -9.97 -4.83
CA VAL A 38 6.02 -11.20 -5.51
C VAL A 38 6.98 -11.55 -6.63
N ALA A 39 7.34 -10.59 -7.49
CA ALA A 39 8.22 -10.85 -8.62
C ALA A 39 9.64 -11.25 -8.20
N LEU A 40 10.18 -10.61 -7.17
CA LEU A 40 11.59 -10.76 -6.79
C LEU A 40 11.85 -11.83 -5.73
N PHE A 41 10.88 -12.11 -4.85
CA PHE A 41 11.15 -12.91 -3.66
C PHE A 41 10.20 -14.09 -3.46
N SER A 42 8.94 -14.04 -3.91
CA SER A 42 8.05 -15.19 -3.74
C SER A 42 8.60 -16.52 -4.30
N PRO A 43 9.35 -16.55 -5.43
CA PRO A 43 10.01 -17.78 -5.90
C PRO A 43 11.01 -18.38 -4.91
N ASP A 44 11.63 -17.55 -4.07
CA ASP A 44 12.68 -17.92 -3.11
C ASP A 44 12.15 -18.05 -1.67
N ARG A 45 10.82 -18.18 -1.51
CA ARG A 45 10.20 -18.29 -0.18
C ARG A 45 10.65 -19.58 0.52
N PRO A 46 11.21 -19.52 1.74
CA PRO A 46 11.65 -20.68 2.48
C PRO A 46 10.46 -21.43 3.08
N GLN A 47 10.69 -22.69 3.47
CA GLN A 47 9.68 -23.49 4.17
C GLN A 47 9.55 -23.11 5.64
N THR A 48 10.61 -22.57 6.24
CA THR A 48 10.71 -22.17 7.65
C THR A 48 11.18 -20.73 7.77
N ASP A 49 10.94 -20.09 8.92
CA ASP A 49 11.36 -18.72 9.22
C ASP A 49 10.84 -17.66 8.22
N VAL A 50 9.63 -17.90 7.68
CA VAL A 50 9.00 -17.07 6.64
C VAL A 50 8.82 -15.62 7.08
N VAL A 51 8.52 -15.39 8.37
CA VAL A 51 8.28 -14.03 8.91
C VAL A 51 9.55 -13.19 8.86
N ASN A 52 10.66 -13.65 9.43
CA ASN A 52 11.92 -12.91 9.40
C ASN A 52 12.44 -12.75 7.97
N TRP A 53 12.31 -13.80 7.16
CA TRP A 53 12.64 -13.74 5.73
C TRP A 53 11.84 -12.66 4.99
N TYR A 54 10.54 -12.52 5.29
CA TYR A 54 9.66 -11.52 4.69
C TYR A 54 10.00 -10.12 5.17
N LEU A 55 10.13 -9.90 6.48
CA LEU A 55 10.41 -8.59 7.07
C LEU A 55 11.71 -7.99 6.52
N ALA A 56 12.79 -8.78 6.49
CA ALA A 56 14.08 -8.34 5.97
C ALA A 56 14.03 -7.91 4.48
N ARG A 57 13.16 -8.53 3.69
CA ARG A 57 12.98 -8.19 2.26
C ARG A 57 12.05 -7.01 2.07
N LYS A 58 10.97 -6.93 2.86
CA LYS A 58 10.06 -5.79 2.88
C LYS A 58 10.83 -4.50 3.19
N GLU A 59 11.69 -4.53 4.20
CA GLU A 59 12.50 -3.35 4.58
C GLU A 59 13.43 -2.90 3.44
N ARG A 60 14.11 -3.83 2.77
CA ARG A 60 14.94 -3.51 1.59
C ARG A 60 14.12 -2.95 0.44
N LEU A 61 12.92 -3.47 0.19
CA LEU A 61 12.02 -2.93 -0.84
C LEU A 61 11.53 -1.55 -0.49
N LEU A 62 11.17 -1.27 0.76
CA LEU A 62 10.76 0.09 1.18
C LEU A 62 11.84 1.11 0.82
N GLN A 63 13.10 0.82 1.18
CA GLN A 63 14.24 1.70 0.86
C GLN A 63 14.47 1.82 -0.65
N THR A 64 14.42 0.69 -1.37
CA THR A 64 14.67 0.65 -2.83
C THR A 64 13.60 1.41 -3.61
N LEU A 65 12.33 1.20 -3.27
CA LEU A 65 11.20 1.86 -3.93
C LEU A 65 11.19 3.36 -3.63
N TRP A 66 11.53 3.76 -2.40
CA TRP A 66 11.69 5.17 -2.08
C TRP A 66 12.81 5.83 -2.90
N TRP A 67 13.97 5.18 -3.00
CA TRP A 67 15.06 5.70 -3.83
C TRP A 67 14.64 5.88 -5.30
N HIS A 68 13.92 4.91 -5.88
CA HIS A 68 13.39 5.03 -7.25
C HIS A 68 12.34 6.15 -7.36
N ALA A 69 11.45 6.27 -6.37
CA ALA A 69 10.47 7.34 -6.32
C ALA A 69 11.14 8.72 -6.36
N GLN A 70 12.24 8.91 -5.62
CA GLN A 70 13.00 10.16 -5.65
C GLN A 70 13.57 10.47 -7.04
N GLN A 71 14.02 9.47 -7.80
CA GLN A 71 14.50 9.70 -9.18
C GLN A 71 13.36 10.14 -10.11
N ILE A 72 12.18 9.52 -9.98
CA ILE A 72 10.99 9.87 -10.76
C ILE A 72 10.53 11.29 -10.43
N LEU A 73 10.47 11.61 -9.13
CA LEU A 73 10.15 12.95 -8.65
C LEU A 73 11.18 13.98 -9.15
N ALA A 74 12.47 13.65 -9.19
CA ALA A 74 13.50 14.54 -9.74
C ALA A 74 13.32 14.79 -11.24
N SER A 75 12.71 13.87 -11.99
CA SER A 75 12.32 14.07 -13.39
C SER A 75 11.05 14.90 -13.60
N GLY A 76 10.41 15.39 -12.53
CA GLY A 76 9.22 16.23 -12.62
C GLY A 76 7.89 15.47 -12.62
N GLN A 77 7.92 14.16 -12.33
CA GLN A 77 6.75 13.28 -12.44
C GLN A 77 6.21 12.90 -11.06
N ASP A 78 4.88 12.94 -10.91
CA ASP A 78 4.18 12.48 -9.71
C ASP A 78 4.33 10.97 -9.51
N VAL A 79 4.30 10.54 -8.25
CA VAL A 79 4.39 9.12 -7.88
C VAL A 79 3.23 8.71 -6.98
N ILE A 80 2.75 7.48 -7.19
CA ILE A 80 1.80 6.81 -6.31
C ILE A 80 2.52 5.65 -5.65
N LEU A 81 2.48 5.61 -4.32
CA LEU A 81 3.20 4.62 -3.52
C LEU A 81 2.21 3.73 -2.75
N GLU A 82 2.27 2.42 -2.99
CA GLU A 82 1.63 1.39 -2.16
C GLU A 82 2.72 0.65 -1.38
N MET A 83 3.01 1.10 -0.16
CA MET A 83 4.16 0.66 0.64
C MET A 83 3.80 -0.33 1.74
N GLY A 84 2.51 -0.48 2.06
CA GLY A 84 2.02 -1.43 3.06
C GLY A 84 2.44 -1.04 4.48
N LEU A 85 2.36 0.26 4.79
CA LEU A 85 2.72 0.85 6.08
C LEU A 85 1.53 0.76 7.04
N ILE A 86 1.27 -0.47 7.49
CA ILE A 86 0.08 -0.82 8.29
C ILE A 86 0.16 -0.34 9.75
N GLN A 87 1.34 0.00 10.25
CA GLN A 87 1.57 0.51 11.60
C GLN A 87 1.78 2.02 11.58
N ALA A 88 1.16 2.73 12.52
CA ALA A 88 1.18 4.19 12.59
C ALA A 88 2.61 4.73 12.67
N GLU A 89 3.47 4.16 13.53
CA GLU A 89 4.86 4.61 13.69
C GLU A 89 5.64 4.58 12.38
N GLN A 90 5.59 3.45 11.66
CA GLN A 90 6.28 3.29 10.37
C GLN A 90 5.73 4.23 9.30
N ARG A 91 4.40 4.39 9.27
CA ARG A 91 3.71 5.28 8.32
C ARG A 91 4.07 6.74 8.56
N GLN A 92 3.99 7.23 9.80
CA GLN A 92 4.38 8.57 10.17
C GLN A 92 5.85 8.86 9.85
N ALA A 93 6.76 7.93 10.18
CA ALA A 93 8.17 8.07 9.87
C ALA A 93 8.41 8.24 8.36
N PHE A 94 7.71 7.46 7.54
CA PHE A 94 7.80 7.57 6.08
C PHE A 94 7.20 8.88 5.55
N CYS A 95 6.05 9.31 6.06
CA CYS A 95 5.46 10.61 5.70
C CYS A 95 6.41 11.77 6.01
N ARG A 96 7.01 11.79 7.20
CA ARG A 96 8.02 12.79 7.59
C ARG A 96 9.27 12.72 6.71
N GLN A 97 9.70 11.52 6.31
CA GLN A 97 10.82 11.33 5.39
C GLN A 97 10.54 11.96 4.01
N ILE A 98 9.32 11.80 3.47
CA ILE A 98 8.91 12.42 2.20
C ILE A 98 8.96 13.95 2.30
N ILE A 99 8.38 14.51 3.38
CA ILE A 99 8.33 15.95 3.61
C ILE A 99 9.73 16.53 3.82
N ALA A 100 10.59 15.85 4.57
CA ALA A 100 11.98 16.24 4.79
C ALA A 100 12.81 16.22 3.49
N ALA A 101 12.44 15.37 2.52
CA ALA A 101 13.01 15.39 1.17
C ALA A 101 12.45 16.53 0.29
N GLY A 102 11.54 17.35 0.82
CA GLY A 102 10.99 18.54 0.18
C GLY A 102 9.74 18.29 -0.68
N PHE A 103 9.23 17.06 -0.76
CA PHE A 103 8.10 16.76 -1.64
C PHE A 103 6.75 16.95 -0.94
N PRO A 104 5.74 17.52 -1.62
CA PRO A 104 4.37 17.54 -1.11
C PRO A 104 3.79 16.12 -1.07
N LEU A 105 2.96 15.85 -0.06
CA LEU A 105 2.38 14.55 0.23
C LEU A 105 0.86 14.67 0.44
N THR A 106 0.09 13.80 -0.22
CA THR A 106 -1.29 13.47 0.18
C THR A 106 -1.36 11.98 0.44
N MET A 107 -1.90 11.60 1.60
CA MET A 107 -2.20 10.21 1.92
C MET A 107 -3.68 9.89 1.61
N HIS A 108 -3.92 8.83 0.86
CA HIS A 108 -5.26 8.30 0.60
C HIS A 108 -5.45 7.00 1.38
N VAL A 109 -6.46 6.97 2.24
CA VAL A 109 -6.74 5.85 3.12
C VAL A 109 -8.05 5.22 2.70
N LEU A 110 -7.97 3.98 2.22
CA LEU A 110 -9.13 3.22 1.77
C LEU A 110 -9.59 2.29 2.88
N GLU A 111 -10.89 2.31 3.16
CA GLU A 111 -11.53 1.52 4.20
C GLU A 111 -12.81 0.85 3.70
N ALA A 112 -13.07 -0.32 4.27
CA ALA A 112 -14.28 -1.12 4.06
C ALA A 112 -14.44 -2.07 5.24
N SER A 113 -15.68 -2.48 5.50
CA SER A 113 -15.98 -3.45 6.56
C SER A 113 -15.18 -4.75 6.35
N GLN A 114 -14.84 -5.45 7.44
CA GLN A 114 -14.07 -6.69 7.36
C GLN A 114 -14.77 -7.74 6.48
N GLU A 115 -16.09 -7.82 6.54
CA GLU A 115 -16.90 -8.71 5.70
C GLU A 115 -16.72 -8.39 4.20
N VAL A 116 -16.88 -7.12 3.81
CA VAL A 116 -16.71 -6.68 2.41
C VAL A 116 -15.29 -6.94 1.92
N ARG A 117 -14.29 -6.61 2.76
CA ARG A 117 -12.88 -6.88 2.43
C ARG A 117 -12.61 -8.36 2.22
N TRP A 118 -13.21 -9.22 3.04
CA TRP A 118 -13.04 -10.66 2.92
C TRP A 118 -13.68 -11.21 1.64
N GLN A 119 -14.91 -10.79 1.33
CA GLN A 119 -15.60 -11.15 0.08
C GLN A 119 -14.76 -10.77 -1.15
N ARG A 120 -14.17 -9.57 -1.16
CA ARG A 120 -13.27 -9.10 -2.24
C ARG A 120 -12.01 -9.95 -2.35
N VAL A 121 -11.40 -10.31 -1.23
CA VAL A 121 -10.21 -11.19 -1.22
C VAL A 121 -10.55 -12.56 -1.80
N GLN A 122 -11.68 -13.15 -1.40
CA GLN A 122 -12.14 -14.44 -1.93
C GLN A 122 -12.41 -14.39 -3.43
N GLN A 123 -13.07 -13.32 -3.91
CA GLN A 123 -13.30 -13.12 -5.34
C GLN A 123 -11.98 -13.01 -6.11
N ARG A 124 -11.07 -12.13 -5.67
CA ARG A 124 -9.76 -11.94 -6.31
C ARG A 124 -8.93 -13.21 -6.35
N ASN A 125 -8.93 -14.01 -5.27
CA ASN A 125 -8.21 -15.29 -5.22
C ASN A 125 -8.77 -16.32 -6.22
N ARG A 126 -10.05 -16.21 -6.61
CA ARG A 126 -10.69 -17.09 -7.62
C ARG A 126 -10.46 -16.60 -9.04
N GLU A 127 -10.44 -15.29 -9.25
CA GLU A 127 -10.42 -14.68 -10.58
C GLU A 127 -9.02 -14.39 -11.11
N TRP A 128 -8.00 -14.29 -10.24
CA TRP A 128 -6.61 -14.01 -10.63
C TRP A 128 -6.51 -12.75 -11.50
N GLY A 129 -7.36 -11.75 -11.23
CA GLY A 129 -7.50 -10.54 -12.02
C GLY A 129 -6.27 -9.61 -11.95
N PRO A 130 -6.32 -8.43 -12.60
CA PRO A 130 -5.17 -7.54 -12.77
C PRO A 130 -4.52 -7.03 -11.48
N THR A 131 -5.25 -7.08 -10.36
CA THR A 131 -4.79 -6.66 -9.01
C THR A 131 -4.34 -7.84 -8.15
N TYR A 132 -4.31 -9.06 -8.70
CA TYR A 132 -3.82 -10.23 -8.01
C TYR A 132 -2.28 -10.21 -7.95
N ALA A 133 -1.74 -10.07 -6.75
CA ALA A 133 -0.31 -10.24 -6.49
C ALA A 133 -0.03 -11.64 -5.90
N MET A 134 -0.84 -12.07 -4.93
CA MET A 134 -0.69 -13.37 -4.28
C MET A 134 -2.02 -13.86 -3.70
N GLN A 135 -2.10 -15.17 -3.46
CA GLN A 135 -3.20 -15.77 -2.72
C GLN A 135 -3.15 -15.31 -1.26
N VAL A 136 -4.25 -14.75 -0.77
CA VAL A 136 -4.42 -14.40 0.64
C VAL A 136 -5.35 -15.41 1.30
N THR A 137 -4.81 -16.23 2.20
CA THR A 137 -5.61 -17.16 3.00
C THR A 137 -6.38 -16.42 4.09
N GLU A 138 -7.38 -17.07 4.67
CA GLU A 138 -8.15 -16.53 5.80
C GLU A 138 -7.26 -16.14 6.97
N THR A 139 -6.35 -17.04 7.38
CA THR A 139 -5.38 -16.76 8.44
C THR A 139 -4.52 -15.53 8.15
N VAL A 140 -4.03 -15.37 6.92
CA VAL A 140 -3.24 -14.18 6.54
C VAL A 140 -4.11 -12.92 6.56
N PHE A 141 -5.36 -13.01 6.13
CA PHE A 141 -6.31 -11.91 6.15
C PHE A 141 -6.63 -11.45 7.58
N GLU A 142 -6.84 -12.38 8.50
CA GLU A 142 -7.08 -12.10 9.92
C GLU A 142 -5.88 -11.42 10.57
N ILE A 143 -4.69 -12.01 10.42
CA ILE A 143 -3.44 -11.44 10.95
C ILE A 143 -3.22 -10.03 10.39
N ALA A 144 -3.37 -9.84 9.08
CA ALA A 144 -3.21 -8.52 8.46
C ALA A 144 -4.27 -7.52 8.94
N SER A 145 -5.50 -7.96 9.19
CA SER A 145 -6.56 -7.10 9.72
C SER A 145 -6.30 -6.70 11.17
N GLN A 146 -5.74 -7.60 11.99
CA GLN A 146 -5.37 -7.30 13.38
C GLN A 146 -4.18 -6.35 13.49
N MET A 147 -3.22 -6.43 12.56
CA MET A 147 -2.04 -5.56 12.55
C MET A 147 -2.32 -4.17 11.99
N TRP A 148 -3.46 -3.96 11.32
CA TRP A 148 -3.80 -2.66 10.74
C TRP A 148 -4.12 -1.64 11.82
N GLN A 149 -3.41 -0.51 11.80
CA GLN A 149 -3.69 0.68 12.60
C GLN A 149 -4.15 1.79 11.67
N ALA A 150 -5.46 2.11 11.74
CA ALA A 150 -6.03 3.25 11.03
C ALA A 150 -5.35 4.56 11.49
N PRO A 151 -5.28 5.58 10.62
CA PRO A 151 -4.72 6.87 11.01
C PRO A 151 -5.46 7.45 12.22
N ASP A 152 -4.70 7.90 13.20
CA ASP A 152 -5.24 8.56 14.39
C ASP A 152 -5.39 10.08 14.19
N GLU A 153 -5.86 10.76 15.23
CA GLU A 153 -6.02 12.21 15.18
C GLU A 153 -4.70 12.98 15.04
N ASP A 154 -3.59 12.45 15.58
CA ASP A 154 -2.27 13.07 15.46
C ASP A 154 -1.81 13.03 14.00
N GLU A 155 -1.96 11.89 13.34
CA GLU A 155 -1.70 11.75 11.91
C GLU A 155 -2.55 12.70 11.07
N CYS A 156 -3.85 12.83 11.39
CA CYS A 156 -4.75 13.73 10.67
C CYS A 156 -4.44 15.21 10.90
N ARG A 157 -3.79 15.57 12.02
CA ARG A 157 -3.31 16.93 12.27
C ARG A 157 -2.01 17.22 11.54
N GLU A 158 -1.14 16.23 11.40
CA GLU A 158 0.20 16.40 10.84
C GLU A 158 0.23 16.28 9.29
N PHE A 159 -0.63 15.46 8.69
CA PHE A 159 -0.57 15.15 7.25
C PHE A 159 -1.91 15.43 6.52
N ASP A 160 -1.85 15.71 5.21
CA ASP A 160 -3.04 15.76 4.34
C ASP A 160 -3.53 14.32 4.09
N ILE A 161 -4.59 13.92 4.80
CA ILE A 161 -5.18 12.57 4.70
C ILE A 161 -6.60 12.65 4.12
N ARG A 162 -6.87 11.80 3.13
CA ARG A 162 -8.18 11.65 2.49
C ARG A 162 -8.71 10.24 2.69
N PHE A 163 -9.87 10.13 3.31
CA PHE A 163 -10.51 8.85 3.60
C PHE A 163 -11.53 8.46 2.54
N TYR A 164 -11.57 7.19 2.19
CA TYR A 164 -12.49 6.59 1.23
C TYR A 164 -13.14 5.36 1.85
N PHE A 165 -14.42 5.46 2.17
CA PHE A 165 -15.18 4.35 2.73
C PHE A 165 -16.05 3.73 1.63
N SER A 166 -15.88 2.43 1.39
CA SER A 166 -16.79 1.67 0.53
C SER A 166 -17.47 0.58 1.35
N GLU A 167 -18.77 0.73 1.60
CA GLU A 167 -19.53 -0.33 2.28
C GLU A 167 -20.25 -1.24 1.28
N HIS A 168 -20.63 -0.74 0.11
CA HIS A 168 -21.44 -1.48 -0.86
C HIS A 168 -21.06 -1.05 -2.28
N GLU A 169 -20.45 -1.93 -3.08
CA GLU A 169 -20.62 -1.85 -4.53
C GLU A 169 -21.98 -2.48 -4.81
N ARG A 170 -23.03 -1.66 -4.92
CA ARG A 170 -24.30 -2.13 -5.47
C ARG A 170 -24.01 -2.63 -6.89
N THR A 171 -24.24 -3.93 -7.07
CA THR A 171 -24.56 -4.67 -8.30
C THR A 171 -24.46 -3.93 -9.63
#